data_AF-A0A1B9MYR8-F1
#
_entry.id   AF-A0A1B9MYR8-F1
#
_cell.length_a   1.000
_cell.length_b   1.000
_cell.length_c   1.000
_cell.angle_alpha   90.00
_cell.angle_beta   90.00
_cell.angle_gamma   90.00
#
_symmetry.space_group_name_H-M   'P 1'
#
loop_
_entity.id
_entity.type
_entity.pdbx_description
1 polymer ?
#
loop_
_entity_poly.entity_id
_entity_poly.type
_entity_poly.pdbx_seq_one_letter_code
_entity_poly.pdbx_strand_id
1 'polypeptide(L)'
;MVYRSFGGNAKLRGSYVTTSAAKNRINAKIEAALLPSWKNTREFEAIIKVPKGTTISYGKVASQTIDKTGTILKGGADQILLPRDWPEEWVQQIVKLSSK
;
A
#
# COMPACT_ATOMS: atom_id res chain seq x y z
N MET A 1 -1.77 -13.94 1.16
CA MET A 1 -0.79 -12.89 1.50
C MET A 1 -1.36 -11.55 1.11
N VAL A 2 -0.92 -10.48 1.75
CA VAL A 2 -1.22 -9.09 1.36
C VAL A 2 0.08 -8.29 1.33
N TYR A 3 0.06 -7.19 0.59
CA TYR A 3 1.24 -6.40 0.26
C TYR A 3 1.07 -4.96 0.72
N ARG A 4 2.10 -4.44 1.39
CA ARG A 4 2.13 -3.07 1.86
C ARG A 4 3.31 -2.33 1.25
N SER A 5 3.04 -1.37 0.36
CA SER A 5 4.08 -0.43 -0.09
C SER A 5 4.26 0.71 0.92
N PHE A 6 5.49 0.90 1.42
CA PHE A 6 5.81 1.87 2.47
C PHE A 6 7.17 2.55 2.26
N GLY A 7 7.47 3.54 3.09
CA GLY A 7 8.67 4.37 3.02
C GLY A 7 8.36 5.86 3.23
N GLY A 8 9.35 6.64 3.67
CA GLY A 8 9.15 8.03 4.06
C GLY A 8 8.22 8.13 5.27
N ASN A 9 7.07 8.79 5.10
CA ASN A 9 6.08 8.95 6.16
C ASN A 9 5.20 7.70 6.36
N ALA A 10 5.09 6.83 5.35
CA ALA A 10 4.38 5.57 5.50
C ALA A 10 5.28 4.55 6.20
N LYS A 11 4.94 4.15 7.42
CA LYS A 11 5.71 3.16 8.21
C LYS A 11 5.26 1.73 7.95
N LEU A 12 6.07 0.76 8.31
CA LEU A 12 5.77 -0.67 8.14
C LEU A 12 4.42 -1.07 8.74
N ARG A 13 4.07 -0.58 9.94
CA ARG A 13 2.87 -0.99 10.69
C ARG A 13 1.55 -0.29 10.31
N GLY A 14 1.49 0.44 9.20
CA GLY A 14 0.19 1.01 8.76
C GLY A 14 -0.75 -0.07 8.22
N SER A 15 -2.06 0.18 8.28
CA SER A 15 -3.07 -0.87 8.06
C SER A 15 -3.56 -1.05 6.63
N TYR A 16 -3.26 -0.12 5.71
CA TYR A 16 -3.68 -0.24 4.31
C TYR A 16 -2.74 -1.15 3.52
N VAL A 17 -3.30 -2.17 2.88
CA VAL A 17 -2.62 -3.19 2.07
C VAL A 17 -3.44 -3.57 0.83
N THR A 18 -2.86 -4.30 -0.11
CA THR A 18 -3.53 -4.84 -1.32
C THR A 18 -3.21 -6.34 -1.48
N THR A 19 -3.98 -7.07 -2.28
CA THR A 19 -3.68 -8.45 -2.67
C THR A 19 -2.69 -8.58 -3.83
N SER A 20 -2.30 -7.46 -4.47
CA SER A 20 -1.36 -7.45 -5.59
C SER A 20 -0.01 -6.89 -5.19
N ALA A 21 1.07 -7.61 -5.47
CA ALA A 21 2.44 -7.12 -5.26
C ALA A 21 2.76 -5.98 -6.22
N ALA A 22 3.45 -4.94 -5.74
CA ALA A 22 3.87 -3.84 -6.59
C ALA A 22 4.98 -4.27 -7.55
N LYS A 23 4.81 -3.98 -8.85
CA LYS A 23 5.87 -4.23 -9.84
C LYS A 23 7.08 -3.35 -9.63
N ASN A 24 6.84 -2.08 -9.29
CA ASN A 24 7.83 -1.06 -9.02
C ASN A 24 7.18 0.09 -8.24
N ARG A 25 7.99 1.10 -7.88
CA ARG A 25 7.52 2.27 -7.14
C ARG A 25 6.43 3.04 -7.89
N ILE A 26 6.52 3.18 -9.21
CA ILE A 26 5.58 3.97 -10.02
C ILE A 26 4.20 3.31 -10.03
N ASN A 27 4.16 2.01 -10.26
CA ASN A 27 2.95 1.21 -10.27
C ASN A 27 2.21 1.29 -8.92
N ALA A 28 2.92 1.14 -7.80
CA ALA A 28 2.34 1.30 -6.46
C ALA A 28 1.67 2.68 -6.24
N LYS A 29 2.20 3.75 -6.86
CA LYS A 29 1.58 5.08 -6.77
C LYS A 29 0.26 5.17 -7.53
N ILE A 30 0.24 4.66 -8.75
CA ILE A 30 -0.89 4.82 -9.66
C ILE A 30 -2.06 3.96 -9.19
N GLU A 31 -1.78 2.70 -8.86
CA GLU A 31 -2.80 1.71 -8.48
C GLU A 31 -3.39 1.99 -7.09
N ALA A 32 -2.57 2.41 -6.13
CA ALA A 32 -3.03 2.81 -4.79
C ALA A 32 -3.33 4.31 -4.65
N ALA A 33 -3.38 5.04 -5.77
CA ALA A 33 -3.69 6.46 -5.85
C ALA A 33 -2.96 7.32 -4.79
N LEU A 34 -1.66 7.06 -4.58
CA LEU A 34 -0.89 7.67 -3.50
C LEU A 34 -0.49 9.10 -3.85
N LEU A 35 -1.10 10.07 -3.16
CA LEU A 35 -0.79 11.48 -3.36
C LEU A 35 0.66 11.78 -2.92
N PRO A 36 1.42 12.58 -3.70
CA PRO A 36 2.77 12.98 -3.32
C PRO A 36 2.83 13.73 -1.97
N SER A 37 1.78 14.49 -1.63
CA SER A 37 1.65 15.23 -0.38
C SER A 37 1.67 14.32 0.86
N TRP A 38 1.31 13.05 0.72
CA TRP A 38 1.37 12.06 1.80
C TRP A 38 2.80 11.58 2.10
N LYS A 39 3.78 11.95 1.27
CA LYS A 39 5.21 11.64 1.44
C LYS A 39 5.48 10.14 1.62
N ASN A 40 4.69 9.28 0.97
CA ASN A 40 4.98 7.86 0.84
C ASN A 40 5.97 7.65 -0.31
N THR A 41 7.21 7.24 0.01
CA THR A 41 8.25 7.00 -1.00
C THR A 41 8.06 5.67 -1.73
N ARG A 42 7.26 4.75 -1.17
CA ARG A 42 7.07 3.35 -1.60
C ARG A 42 8.39 2.61 -1.84
N GLU A 43 9.45 2.94 -1.12
CA GLU A 43 10.76 2.33 -1.34
C GLU A 43 10.76 0.83 -1.00
N PHE A 44 9.88 0.41 -0.10
CA PHE A 44 9.81 -0.95 0.37
C PHE A 44 8.41 -1.52 0.18
N GLU A 45 8.34 -2.84 0.03
CA GLU A 45 7.11 -3.62 0.10
C GLU A 45 7.24 -4.71 1.15
N ALA A 46 6.27 -4.77 2.07
CA ALA A 46 6.16 -5.86 3.03
C ALA A 46 5.17 -6.91 2.52
N ILE A 47 5.56 -8.18 2.58
CA ILE A 47 4.71 -9.34 2.33
C ILE A 47 4.17 -9.81 3.68
N ILE A 48 2.86 -9.74 3.86
CA ILE A 48 2.20 -9.99 5.14
C ILE A 48 1.30 -11.23 5.03
N LYS A 49 1.46 -12.16 5.97
CA LYS A 49 0.60 -13.33 6.12
C LYS A 49 -0.47 -13.06 7.18
N VAL A 50 -1.64 -12.63 6.72
CA VAL A 50 -2.81 -12.46 7.60
C VAL A 50 -3.30 -13.82 8.09
N PRO A 51 -3.42 -14.06 9.41
CA PRO A 51 -3.95 -15.30 9.95
C PRO A 51 -5.38 -15.60 9.51
N LYS A 52 -5.68 -16.88 9.32
CA LYS A 52 -7.05 -17.34 9.03
C LYS A 52 -7.99 -16.94 10.16
N GLY A 53 -9.19 -16.47 9.81
CA GLY A 53 -10.18 -15.98 10.79
C GLY A 53 -10.04 -14.51 11.16
N THR A 54 -9.02 -13.80 10.64
CA THR A 54 -8.92 -12.34 10.81
C THR A 54 -10.04 -11.65 10.04
N THR A 55 -10.81 -10.81 10.73
CA THR A 55 -11.79 -9.93 10.07
C THR A 55 -11.05 -8.74 9.46
N ILE A 56 -11.31 -8.49 8.17
CA ILE A 56 -10.71 -7.40 7.40
C ILE A 56 -11.79 -6.65 6.64
N SER A 57 -11.59 -5.35 6.38
CA SER A 57 -12.43 -4.61 5.43
C SER A 57 -11.79 -4.69 4.05
N TYR A 58 -12.58 -4.96 3.02
CA TYR A 58 -12.16 -5.05 1.62
C TYR A 58 -12.93 -4.03 0.77
N GLY A 59 -12.23 -3.33 -0.12
CA GLY A 59 -12.83 -2.36 -1.02
C GLY A 59 -11.93 -2.07 -2.23
N LYS A 60 -12.28 -1.00 -2.96
CA LYS A 60 -11.52 -0.50 -4.10
C LYS A 60 -10.92 0.87 -3.79
N VAL A 61 -9.68 1.08 -4.22
CA VAL A 61 -9.02 2.39 -4.13
C VAL A 61 -9.74 3.36 -5.06
N ALA A 62 -10.31 4.43 -4.49
CA ALA A 62 -10.90 5.52 -5.25
C ALA A 62 -9.82 6.40 -5.91
N SER A 63 -10.19 7.06 -7.02
CA SER A 63 -9.31 8.01 -7.69
C SER A 63 -8.94 9.19 -6.79
N GLN A 64 -7.73 9.70 -6.95
CA GLN A 64 -7.22 10.89 -6.25
C GLN A 64 -6.69 11.92 -7.24
N THR A 65 -6.83 13.21 -6.93
CA THR A 65 -6.34 14.30 -7.76
C THR A 65 -5.16 14.97 -7.08
N ILE A 66 -4.07 15.18 -7.81
CA ILE A 66 -2.92 15.94 -7.31
C ILE A 66 -3.24 17.43 -7.45
N ASP A 67 -3.57 18.10 -6.34
CA ASP A 67 -4.02 19.50 -6.33
C ASP A 67 -3.13 20.45 -7.12
N LYS A 68 -1.81 20.30 -7.02
CA LYS A 68 -0.84 21.18 -7.68
C LYS A 68 -0.84 21.09 -9.21
N THR A 69 -1.18 19.92 -9.77
CA THR A 69 -1.04 19.66 -11.21
C THR A 69 -2.34 19.26 -11.90
N GLY A 70 -3.42 19.02 -11.14
CA GLY A 70 -4.67 18.45 -11.64
C GLY A 70 -4.56 17.00 -12.12
N THR A 71 -3.40 16.35 -11.95
CA THR A 71 -3.19 14.98 -12.43
C THR A 71 -4.04 13.99 -11.64
N ILE A 72 -4.84 13.19 -12.35
CA ILE A 72 -5.67 12.15 -11.74
C ILE A 72 -4.86 10.85 -11.62
N LEU A 73 -4.76 10.35 -10.39
CA LEU A 73 -4.35 8.98 -10.10
C LEU A 73 -5.64 8.14 -10.04
N LYS A 74 -5.81 7.24 -11.02
CA LYS A 74 -7.08 6.51 -11.21
C LYS A 74 -7.42 5.57 -10.04
N GLY A 75 -6.43 5.07 -9.30
CA GLY A 75 -6.66 4.02 -8.32
C GLY A 75 -7.12 2.71 -8.99
N GLY A 76 -8.11 2.05 -8.39
CA GLY A 76 -8.75 0.86 -8.96
C GLY A 76 -8.21 -0.49 -8.48
N ALA A 77 -7.06 -0.49 -7.79
CA ALA A 77 -6.61 -1.66 -7.05
C ALA A 77 -7.58 -1.97 -5.90
N ASP A 78 -7.53 -3.21 -5.43
CA ASP A 78 -8.16 -3.55 -4.16
C ASP A 78 -7.44 -2.87 -3.00
N GLN A 79 -8.21 -2.58 -1.96
CA GLN A 79 -7.70 -2.03 -0.71
C GLN A 79 -8.26 -2.87 0.44
N ILE A 80 -7.36 -3.33 1.29
CA ILE A 80 -7.68 -4.04 2.52
C ILE A 80 -7.24 -3.16 3.69
N LEU A 81 -8.13 -3.04 4.68
CA LEU A 81 -7.80 -2.45 5.98
C LEU A 81 -7.56 -3.57 6.99
N LEU A 82 -6.30 -3.71 7.41
CA LEU A 82 -5.92 -4.60 8.51
C LEU A 82 -6.44 -4.06 9.85
N PRO A 83 -6.63 -4.93 10.86
CA PRO A 83 -6.92 -4.50 12.22
C PRO A 83 -5.93 -3.45 12.72
N ARG A 84 -6.41 -2.58 13.61
CA ARG A 84 -5.52 -1.66 14.32
C ARG A 84 -4.47 -2.48 15.09
N ASP A 85 -3.25 -1.98 15.12
CA ASP A 85 -2.12 -2.59 15.85
C ASP A 85 -1.80 -4.03 15.46
N TRP A 86 -2.06 -4.41 14.20
CA TRP A 86 -1.71 -5.74 13.70
C TRP A 86 -0.22 -6.08 13.99
N PRO A 87 0.09 -7.34 14.34
CA PRO A 87 1.40 -7.72 14.85
C PRO A 87 2.46 -7.77 13.74
N GLU A 88 3.66 -7.28 14.02
CA GLU A 88 4.76 -7.26 13.05
C GLU A 88 5.23 -8.68 12.69
N GLU A 89 4.97 -9.68 13.54
CA GLU A 89 5.26 -11.09 13.25
C GLU A 89 4.48 -11.64 12.04
N TRP A 90 3.45 -10.93 11.56
CA TRP A 90 2.76 -11.29 10.32
C TRP A 90 3.60 -10.97 9.07
N VAL A 91 4.59 -10.08 9.18
CA VAL A 91 5.51 -9.74 8.10
C VAL A 91 6.42 -10.94 7.82
N GLN A 92 6.34 -11.48 6.62
CA GLN A 92 7.16 -12.61 6.18
C GLN A 92 8.46 -12.14 5.52
N GLN A 93 8.40 -11.01 4.81
CA GLN A 93 9.53 -10.47 4.06
C GLN A 93 9.32 -8.97 3.82
N ILE A 94 10.44 -8.25 3.72
CA ILE A 94 10.49 -6.88 3.21
C ILE A 94 11.41 -6.87 1.99
N VAL A 95 10.93 -6.32 0.88
CA VAL A 95 11.71 -6.18 -0.36
C VAL A 95 11.85 -4.70 -0.72
N LYS A 96 12.99 -4.34 -1.32
CA LYS A 96 13.22 -3.00 -1.86
C LYS A 96 12.67 -2.93 -3.29
N LEU A 97 11.82 -1.95 -3.57
CA LEU A 97 11.23 -1.76 -4.89
C LEU A 97 12.12 -0.92 -5.81
N SER A 98 12.20 -1.31 -7.07
CA SER A 98 12.89 -0.53 -8.10
C SER A 98 12.17 0.79 -8.38
N SER A 99 12.93 1.82 -8.73
CA SER A 99 12.39 3.12 -9.13
C SER A 99 11.74 3.12 -10.52
N LYS A 100 12.03 2.11 -11.35
CA LYS A 100 11.54 1.92 -12.72
C LYS A 100 11.03 0.50 -12.88
#